data_AF-A0A8T4NHL5-F1
#
_entry.id   AF-A0A8T4NHL5-F1
#
_cell.length_a   1.000
_cell.length_b   1.000
_cell.length_c   1.000
_cell.angle_alpha   90.00
_cell.angle_beta   90.00
_cell.angle_gamma   90.00
#
_symmetry.space_group_name_H-M   'P 1'
#
loop_
_entity.id
_entity.type
_entity.pdbx_description
1 polymer ?
#
loop_
_entity_poly.entity_id
_entity_poly.type
_entity_poly.pdbx_seq_one_letter_code
_entity_poly.pdbx_strand_id
1 'polypeptide(L)' 'MAKKGLLEVVLWIVGVIVSLAVGFGMISGTLTVPFVQSVVPVAGWIVVIGTVIGVIAAIIKAIK' A
#
# COMPACT_ATOMS: atom_id res chain seq x y z
N MET A 1 -0.06 -9.05 28.34
CA MET A 1 0.72 -8.58 27.17
C MET A 1 0.50 -9.55 26.02
N ALA A 2 -0.55 -9.36 25.23
CA ALA A 2 -0.75 -10.17 24.03
C ALA A 2 0.42 -9.93 23.06
N LYS A 3 0.84 -10.99 22.35
CA LYS A 3 1.99 -11.05 21.43
C LYS A 3 2.05 -9.83 20.48
N LYS A 4 2.77 -8.76 20.86
CA LYS A 4 2.92 -7.53 20.07
C LYS A 4 3.31 -7.81 18.61
N GLY A 5 4.22 -8.77 18.39
CA GLY A 5 4.73 -9.07 17.05
C GLY A 5 3.69 -9.65 16.07
N LEU A 6 2.71 -10.44 16.51
CA LEU A 6 1.73 -11.01 15.57
C LEU A 6 0.74 -9.95 15.09
N LEU A 7 0.26 -9.10 16.00
CA LEU A 7 -0.67 -8.02 15.65
C LEU A 7 0.00 -6.98 14.75
N GLU A 8 1.25 -6.63 15.02
CA GLU A 8 2.04 -5.72 14.19
C GLU A 8 2.22 -6.23 12.75
N VAL A 9 2.53 -7.52 12.59
CA VAL A 9 2.66 -8.17 11.27
C VAL A 9 1.32 -8.17 10.53
N VAL A 10 0.23 -8.52 11.21
CA VAL A 10 -1.11 -8.53 10.61
C VAL A 10 -1.52 -7.13 10.15
N LEU A 11 -1.33 -6.11 10.99
CA LEU A 11 -1.63 -4.72 10.64
C LEU A 11 -0.77 -4.22 9.47
N TRP A 12 0.51 -4.61 9.41
CA TRP A 12 1.38 -4.29 8.29
C TRP A 12 0.89 -4.93 6.98
N ILE A 13 0.54 -6.22 6.99
CA ILE A 13 0.01 -6.91 5.81
C ILE A 13 -1.29 -6.26 5.33
N VAL A 14 -2.21 -5.95 6.26
CA VAL A 14 -3.46 -5.26 5.94
C VAL A 14 -3.18 -3.90 5.29
N GLY A 15 -2.24 -3.13 5.84
CA GLY A 15 -1.83 -1.85 5.27
C GLY A 15 -1.28 -1.97 3.84
N VAL A 16 -0.46 -2.99 3.57
CA VAL A 16 0.08 -3.28 2.24
C VAL A 16 -1.04 -3.62 1.26
N ILE A 17 -1.95 -4.53 1.63
CA ILE A 17 -3.06 -4.96 0.77
C ILE A 17 -3.98 -3.79 0.44
N VAL A 18 -4.37 -3.00 1.45
CA VAL A 18 -5.25 -1.83 1.26
C VAL A 18 -4.56 -0.79 0.36
N SER A 19 -3.28 -0.51 0.57
CA SER A 19 -2.54 0.46 -0.25
C SER A 19 -2.46 0.04 -1.72
N LEU A 20 -2.19 -1.24 -1.99
CA LEU A 20 -2.19 -1.77 -3.35
C LEU A 20 -3.59 -1.76 -3.98
N ALA A 21 -4.63 -2.14 -3.24
CA ALA A 21 -5.99 -2.13 -3.73
C ALA A 21 -6.45 -0.71 -4.13
N VAL A 22 -6.14 0.29 -3.29
CA VAL A 22 -6.43 1.70 -3.59
C VAL A 22 -5.58 2.18 -4.76
N GLY A 23 -4.28 1.88 -4.80
CA GLY A 23 -3.37 2.21 -5.89
C GLY A 23 -3.86 1.71 -7.26
N PHE A 24 -4.19 0.43 -7.36
CA PHE A 24 -4.73 -0.16 -8.58
C PHE A 24 -6.15 0.35 -8.90
N GLY A 25 -6.97 0.60 -7.89
CA GLY A 25 -8.29 1.22 -8.06
C GLY A 25 -8.20 2.61 -8.68
N MET A 26 -7.20 3.40 -8.28
CA MET A 26 -6.92 4.73 -8.83
C MET A 26 -6.37 4.67 -10.27
N ILE A 27 -5.51 3.69 -10.59
CA ILE A 27 -4.96 3.53 -11.94
C ILE A 27 -6.02 3.04 -12.93
N SER A 28 -6.85 2.08 -12.52
CA SER A 28 -7.89 1.48 -13.37
C SER A 28 -9.13 2.36 -13.57
N GLY A 29 -9.23 3.49 -12.84
CA GLY A 29 -10.43 4.34 -12.84
C GLY A 29 -11.63 3.74 -12.10
N THR A 30 -11.46 2.58 -11.46
CA THR A 30 -12.49 1.94 -10.61
C THR A 30 -12.79 2.80 -9.37
N LEU A 31 -11.77 3.50 -8.85
CA LEU A 31 -11.89 4.39 -7.72
C LEU A 31 -11.91 5.85 -8.19
N THR A 32 -13.06 6.50 -8.11
CA THR A 32 -13.22 7.91 -8.45
C THR A 32 -12.98 8.79 -7.22
N VAL A 33 -11.94 9.62 -7.24
CA VAL A 33 -11.73 10.63 -6.20
C VAL A 33 -12.40 11.93 -6.65
N PRO A 34 -13.31 12.52 -5.85
CA PRO A 34 -13.90 13.82 -6.15
C PRO A 34 -12.82 14.90 -6.28
N PHE A 35 -13.06 15.91 -7.12
CA PHE A 35 -12.23 17.12 -7.28
C PHE A 35 -10.82 16.97 -7.91
N VAL A 36 -10.24 15.76 -7.97
CA VAL A 36 -8.84 15.57 -8.43
C VAL A 36 -8.67 14.47 -9.49
N GLN A 37 -9.73 14.13 -10.21
CA GLN A 37 -9.79 13.04 -11.20
C GLN A 37 -8.59 12.98 -12.16
N SER A 38 -8.08 14.13 -12.62
CA SER A 38 -6.97 14.20 -13.59
C SER A 38 -5.63 13.70 -13.04
N VAL A 39 -5.41 13.77 -11.73
CA VAL A 39 -4.14 13.36 -11.07
C VAL A 39 -4.24 12.01 -10.38
N VAL A 40 -5.45 11.46 -10.24
CA VAL A 40 -5.71 10.17 -9.56
C VAL A 40 -4.88 9.02 -10.13
N PRO A 41 -4.76 8.83 -11.46
CA PRO A 41 -3.95 7.73 -11.99
C PRO A 41 -2.46 7.84 -11.63
N VAL A 42 -1.92 9.07 -11.61
CA VAL A 42 -0.52 9.34 -11.24
C VAL A 42 -0.32 9.07 -9.74
N ALA A 43 -1.24 9.53 -8.90
CA ALA A 43 -1.22 9.23 -7.47
C ALA A 43 -1.30 7.72 -7.20
N GLY A 44 -2.09 6.99 -7.98
CA GLY A 44 -2.15 5.52 -7.96
C GLY A 44 -0.78 4.87 -8.17
N TRP A 45 -0.05 5.30 -9.19
CA TRP A 45 1.31 4.80 -9.46
C TRP A 45 2.29 5.11 -8.33
N ILE A 46 2.22 6.30 -7.74
CA ILE A 46 3.07 6.68 -6.59
C ILE A 46 2.82 5.72 -5.41
N VAL A 47 1.55 5.43 -5.11
CA VAL A 47 1.17 4.51 -4.03
C VAL A 47 1.66 3.09 -4.31
N VAL A 48 1.46 2.58 -5.54
CA VAL A 48 1.90 1.23 -5.91
C VAL A 48 3.41 1.09 -5.78
N ILE A 49 4.17 2.01 -6.38
CA ILE A 49 5.64 1.98 -6.36
C ILE A 49 6.15 2.12 -4.92
N GLY A 50 5.62 3.09 -4.16
CA GLY A 50 6.00 3.29 -2.76
C GLY A 50 5.72 2.06 -1.90
N THR A 51 4.58 1.41 -2.10
CA THR A 51 4.22 0.18 -1.37
C THR A 51 5.16 -0.98 -1.73
N VAL A 52 5.47 -1.17 -3.02
CA VAL A 52 6.39 -2.22 -3.47
C VAL A 52 7.79 -2.01 -2.90
N ILE A 53 8.32 -0.78 -2.97
CA ILE A 53 9.63 -0.45 -2.38
C ILE A 53 9.62 -0.69 -0.87
N GLY A 54 8.55 -0.26 -0.18
CA GLY A 54 8.40 -0.48 1.27
C GLY A 54 8.38 -1.96 1.65
N VAL A 55 7.68 -2.79 0.87
CA VAL A 55 7.66 -4.25 1.08
C VAL A 55 9.04 -4.86 0.84
N ILE A 56 9.72 -4.48 -0.24
CA ILE A 56 11.09 -4.95 -0.53
C ILE A 56 12.03 -4.59 0.62
N ALA A 57 12.00 -3.33 1.08
CA ALA A 57 12.83 -2.88 2.19
C ALA A 57 12.53 -3.65 3.49
N ALA A 58 11.26 -3.91 3.78
CA ALA A 58 10.85 -4.69 4.94
C ALA A 58 11.36 -6.14 4.87
N ILE A 59 11.29 -6.77 3.69
CA ILE A 59 11.83 -8.13 3.47
C ILE A 59 13.34 -8.14 3.65
N ILE A 60 14.06 -7.18 3.07
CA ILE A 60 15.52 -7.07 3.25
C ILE A 60 15.88 -6.94 4.72
N LYS A 61 15.14 -6.12 5.48
CA LYS A 61 15.33 -5.96 6.93
C LYS A 61 14.98 -7.22 7.72
N ALA A 62 14.03 -8.02 7.25
CA ALA A 62 13.61 -9.24 7.95
C ALA A 62 14.59 -10.41 7.75
N ILE A 63 15.29 -10.45 6.61
CA ILE A 63 16.28 -11.51 6.29
C ILE A 63 17.65 -11.21 6.91
N LYS A 64 17.97 -9.94 7.12
CA LYS A 64 19.28 -9.47 7.62
C LYS A 64 19.27 -9.31 9.13
#